data_AF-A0A395V5A3-F1
#
_entry.id   AF-A0A395V5A3-F1
#
_cell.length_a   1.000
_cell.length_b   1.000
_cell.length_c   1.000
_cell.angle_alpha   90.00
_cell.angle_beta   90.00
_cell.angle_gamma   90.00
#
_symmetry.space_group_name_H-M   'P 1'
#
loop_
_entity.id
_entity.type
_entity.pdbx_description
1 polymer ?
#
loop_
_entity_poly.entity_id
_entity_poly.type
_entity_poly.pdbx_seq_one_letter_code
_entity_poly.pdbx_strand_id
1 'polypeptide(L)'
;MAKDRANRTRKKELKIYLSDNEKYILDRKVELSKRKSASDYIRTLILFGFVYDVDYSYLRQYNETLGKISGNLNQIAKRINSTGNVYEEDMAEVKAIMDEVWRTQKAMLKKQPLIHNK
;
A
#
# COMPACT_ATOMS: atom_id res chain seq x y z
N MET A 1 -17.96 45.84 2.07
CA MET A 1 -17.53 46.15 0.69
C MET A 1 -16.93 44.89 0.06
N ALA A 2 -17.72 44.14 -0.73
CA ALA A 2 -17.21 43.00 -1.48
C ALA A 2 -16.59 43.52 -2.79
N LYS A 3 -15.26 43.71 -2.79
CA LYS A 3 -14.52 44.04 -4.01
C LYS A 3 -14.68 42.94 -5.05
N ASP A 4 -14.98 43.36 -6.27
CA ASP A 4 -15.03 42.61 -7.53
C ASP A 4 -14.47 41.18 -7.51
N ARG A 5 -15.35 40.20 -7.35
CA ARG A 5 -15.09 38.81 -7.78
C ARG A 5 -15.51 38.58 -9.24
N ALA A 6 -15.94 39.62 -9.96
CA ALA A 6 -16.65 39.50 -11.23
C ALA A 6 -15.78 38.96 -12.39
N ASN A 7 -14.45 39.11 -12.33
CA ASN A 7 -13.57 38.73 -13.44
C ASN A 7 -12.51 37.66 -13.09
N ARG A 8 -12.91 36.59 -12.39
CA ARG A 8 -12.02 35.45 -12.09
C ARG A 8 -12.06 34.43 -13.23
N THR A 9 -10.89 33.97 -13.66
CA THR A 9 -10.78 32.81 -14.59
C THR A 9 -11.33 31.53 -13.96
N ARG A 10 -11.23 31.38 -12.64
CA ARG A 10 -11.70 30.21 -11.88
C ARG A 10 -13.06 30.51 -11.25
N LYS A 11 -14.13 30.06 -11.90
CA LYS A 11 -15.54 30.35 -11.56
C LYS A 11 -16.20 29.31 -10.63
N LYS A 12 -15.64 28.10 -10.52
CA LYS A 12 -16.21 27.00 -9.70
C LYS A 12 -15.59 27.00 -8.31
N GLU A 13 -16.43 26.85 -7.29
CA GLU A 13 -16.02 26.78 -5.89
C GLU A 13 -15.90 25.31 -5.42
N LEU A 14 -14.94 25.06 -4.53
CA LEU A 14 -14.76 23.79 -3.82
C LEU A 14 -14.86 24.08 -2.33
N LYS A 15 -15.90 23.55 -1.67
CA LYS A 15 -16.12 23.70 -0.23
C LYS A 15 -15.71 22.42 0.48
N ILE A 16 -14.84 22.53 1.47
CA ILE A 16 -14.33 21.39 2.26
C ILE A 16 -14.47 21.77 3.73
N TYR A 17 -15.07 20.88 4.51
CA TYR A 17 -15.12 20.98 5.95
C TYR A 17 -14.01 20.12 6.54
N LEU A 18 -13.27 20.66 7.51
CA LEU A 18 -12.14 20.01 8.16
C LEU A 18 -12.32 20.12 9.67
N SER A 19 -11.97 19.06 10.39
CA SER A 19 -11.72 19.12 11.83
C SER A 19 -10.46 19.95 12.13
N ASP A 20 -10.26 20.31 13.40
CA ASP A 20 -9.09 21.08 13.83
C ASP A 20 -7.77 20.38 13.49
N ASN A 21 -7.71 19.05 13.67
CA ASN A 21 -6.54 18.24 13.35
C ASN A 21 -6.25 18.23 11.85
N GLU A 22 -7.27 18.05 11.01
CA GLU A 22 -7.10 18.07 9.55
C GLU A 22 -6.67 19.44 9.05
N LYS A 23 -7.20 20.51 9.64
CA LYS A 23 -6.80 21.89 9.33
C LYS A 23 -5.34 22.15 9.70
N TYR A 24 -4.91 21.70 10.88
CA TYR A 24 -3.52 21.79 11.32
C TYR A 24 -2.58 21.08 10.34
N ILE A 25 -2.93 19.86 9.92
CA ILE A 25 -2.14 19.09 8.95
C ILE A 25 -2.07 19.82 7.60
N LEU A 26 -3.21 20.36 7.12
CA LEU A 26 -3.24 21.12 5.87
C LEU A 26 -2.32 22.33 5.93
N ASP A 27 -2.37 23.12 7.02
CA ASP A 27 -1.56 24.33 7.16
C ASP A 27 -0.07 24.01 7.18
N ARG A 28 0.34 22.98 7.94
CA ARG A 28 1.73 22.50 7.96
C ARG A 28 2.19 22.05 6.57
N LYS A 29 1.36 21.34 5.82
CA LYS A 29 1.69 20.91 4.45
C LYS A 29 1.81 22.09 3.49
N VAL A 30 0.94 23.10 3.60
CA VAL A 30 1.01 24.32 2.79
C VAL A 30 2.31 25.05 3.06
N GLU A 31 2.68 25.23 4.33
CA GLU A 31 3.94 25.86 4.75
C GLU A 31 5.16 25.12 4.18
N LEU A 32 5.24 23.80 4.37
CA LEU A 32 6.35 22.97 3.89
C LEU A 32 6.45 22.97 2.36
N SER A 33 5.31 23.01 1.66
CA SER A 33 5.28 23.05 0.19
C SER A 33 5.69 24.40 -0.42
N LYS A 34 5.86 25.45 0.41
CA LYS A 34 6.14 26.84 0.00
C LYS A 34 5.10 27.41 -0.98
N ARG A 35 3.87 26.91 -0.94
CA ARG A 35 2.76 27.38 -1.79
C ARG A 35 2.11 28.63 -1.19
N LYS A 36 1.54 29.48 -2.05
CA LYS A 36 1.01 30.79 -1.65
C LYS A 36 -0.27 30.73 -0.83
N SER A 37 -1.00 29.61 -0.90
CA SER A 37 -2.26 29.41 -0.15
C SER A 37 -2.66 27.94 -0.14
N ALA A 38 -3.55 27.57 0.79
CA ALA A 38 -4.19 26.26 0.79
C ALA A 38 -4.90 25.94 -0.53
N SER A 39 -5.56 26.93 -1.16
CA SER A 39 -6.21 26.74 -2.45
C SER A 39 -5.23 26.48 -3.60
N ASP A 40 -4.02 27.07 -3.56
CA ASP A 40 -2.98 26.80 -4.54
C ASP A 40 -2.35 25.41 -4.34
N TYR A 41 -2.09 25.05 -3.09
CA TYR A 41 -1.61 23.73 -2.71
C TYR A 41 -2.58 22.63 -3.12
N ILE A 42 -3.84 22.71 -2.71
CA ILE A 42 -4.88 21.72 -3.05
C ILE A 42 -5.07 21.62 -4.56
N ARG A 43 -5.10 22.75 -5.29
CA ARG A 43 -5.22 22.73 -6.75
C ARG A 43 -4.01 22.08 -7.41
N THR A 44 -2.81 22.33 -6.91
CA THR A 44 -1.60 21.66 -7.40
C THR A 44 -1.73 20.15 -7.24
N LEU A 45 -2.20 19.68 -6.09
CA LEU A 45 -2.45 18.25 -5.87
C LEU A 45 -3.54 17.70 -6.81
N ILE A 46 -4.61 18.44 -7.07
CA ILE A 46 -5.67 18.01 -8.00
C ILE A 46 -5.15 17.94 -9.45
N LEU A 47 -4.32 18.90 -9.88
CA LEU A 47 -3.85 19.01 -11.26
C LEU A 47 -2.65 18.11 -11.57
N PHE A 48 -1.76 17.93 -10.60
CA PHE A 48 -0.47 17.25 -10.80
C PHE A 48 -0.29 16.03 -9.88
N GLY A 49 -1.22 15.79 -8.95
CA GLY A 49 -1.23 14.55 -8.18
C GLY A 49 -1.60 13.40 -9.09
N PHE A 50 -0.78 12.36 -9.08
CA PHE A 50 -1.09 11.12 -9.75
C PHE A 50 -2.12 10.35 -8.93
N VAL A 51 -3.24 10.00 -9.56
CA VAL A 51 -4.18 9.03 -9.01
C VAL A 51 -3.80 7.68 -9.57
N TYR A 52 -3.25 6.81 -8.72
CA TYR A 52 -2.94 5.43 -9.08
C TYR A 52 -4.12 4.56 -8.68
N ASP A 53 -4.69 3.85 -9.64
CA ASP A 53 -5.52 2.68 -9.36
C ASP A 53 -4.58 1.48 -9.23
N VAL A 54 -4.35 1.03 -7.99
CA VAL A 54 -3.47 -0.10 -7.71
C VAL A 54 -4.32 -1.31 -7.42
N ASP A 55 -4.42 -2.20 -8.40
CA ASP A 55 -5.08 -3.48 -8.21
C ASP A 55 -4.21 -4.41 -7.35
N TYR A 56 -4.63 -4.63 -6.10
CA TYR A 56 -4.00 -5.55 -5.15
C TYR A 56 -4.60 -6.97 -5.18
N SER A 57 -5.42 -7.32 -6.19
CA SER A 57 -5.97 -8.66 -6.35
C SER A 57 -4.89 -9.76 -6.31
N TYR A 58 -3.70 -9.47 -6.84
CA TYR A 58 -2.56 -10.38 -6.80
C TYR A 58 -1.99 -10.61 -5.38
N LEU A 59 -2.08 -9.62 -4.47
CA LEU A 59 -1.68 -9.79 -3.08
C LEU A 59 -2.63 -10.71 -2.33
N ARG A 60 -3.92 -10.66 -2.68
CA ARG A 60 -4.91 -11.60 -2.13
C ARG A 60 -4.57 -13.03 -2.54
N GLN A 61 -4.31 -13.28 -3.83
CA GLN A 61 -3.89 -14.60 -4.33
C GLN A 61 -2.57 -15.07 -3.69
N TYR A 62 -1.63 -14.14 -3.46
CA TYR A 62 -0.39 -14.42 -2.76
C TYR A 62 -0.63 -14.89 -1.32
N ASN A 63 -1.46 -14.17 -0.56
CA ASN A 63 -1.82 -14.53 0.82
C ASN A 63 -2.55 -15.88 0.90
N GLU A 64 -3.44 -16.17 -0.06
CA GLU A 64 -4.09 -17.48 -0.17
C GLU A 64 -3.07 -18.61 -0.39
N THR A 65 -2.06 -18.36 -1.22
CA THR A 65 -0.97 -19.33 -1.47
C THR A 65 -0.10 -19.53 -0.22
N LEU A 66 0.29 -18.44 0.45
CA LEU A 66 1.02 -18.51 1.71
C LEU A 66 0.24 -19.24 2.81
N GLY A 67 -1.08 -19.06 2.88
CA GLY A 67 -1.94 -19.76 3.82
C GLY A 67 -1.89 -21.29 3.62
N LYS A 68 -1.88 -21.74 2.37
CA LYS A 68 -1.73 -23.17 2.04
C LYS A 68 -0.37 -23.72 2.47
N ILE A 69 0.72 -22.99 2.17
CA ILE A 69 2.08 -23.32 2.59
C ILE A 69 2.16 -23.43 4.12
N SER A 70 1.61 -22.45 4.85
CA SER A 70 1.56 -22.47 6.31
C SER A 70 0.78 -23.69 6.84
N GLY A 71 -0.28 -24.10 6.15
CA GLY A 71 -1.03 -25.31 6.46
C GLY A 71 -0.18 -26.57 6.34
N ASN A 72 0.62 -26.70 5.28
CA ASN A 72 1.53 -27.82 5.07
C ASN A 72 2.61 -27.88 6.16
N LEU A 73 3.23 -26.74 6.48
CA LEU A 73 4.23 -26.68 7.55
C LEU A 73 3.65 -27.07 8.91
N ASN A 74 2.40 -26.67 9.20
CA ASN A 74 1.72 -27.04 10.43
C ASN A 74 1.41 -28.54 10.52
N GLN A 75 1.21 -29.23 9.38
CA GLN A 75 1.06 -30.69 9.36
C GLN A 75 2.35 -31.39 9.77
N ILE A 76 3.50 -30.92 9.28
CA ILE A 76 4.82 -31.43 9.68
C ILE A 76 5.04 -31.18 11.17
N ALA A 77 4.74 -29.97 11.66
CA ALA A 77 4.85 -29.65 13.09
C ALA A 77 3.99 -30.58 13.97
N LYS A 78 2.75 -30.86 13.56
CA LYS A 78 1.88 -31.82 14.26
C LYS A 78 2.47 -33.24 14.25
N ARG A 79 3.00 -33.71 13.12
CA ARG A 79 3.63 -35.03 12.98
C ARG A 79 4.82 -35.17 13.92
N ILE A 80 5.73 -34.19 13.93
CA ILE A 80 6.87 -34.15 14.86
C ILE A 80 6.39 -34.15 16.32
N ASN A 81 5.45 -33.27 16.67
CA ASN A 81 4.94 -33.17 18.04
C ASN A 81 4.22 -34.45 18.50
N SER A 82 3.59 -35.20 17.58
CA SER A 82 2.91 -36.46 17.89
C SER A 82 3.86 -37.66 18.06
N THR A 83 4.97 -37.68 17.32
CA THR A 83 5.91 -38.81 17.31
C THR A 83 7.09 -38.61 18.26
N GLY A 84 7.36 -37.37 18.65
CA GLY A 84 8.54 -36.99 19.44
C GLY A 84 9.87 -37.11 18.67
N ASN A 85 9.81 -37.46 17.39
CA ASN A 85 10.98 -37.69 16.53
C ASN A 85 10.96 -36.69 15.37
N VAL A 86 12.15 -36.31 14.91
CA VAL A 86 12.35 -35.53 13.68
C VAL A 86 13.02 -36.45 12.68
N TYR A 87 12.34 -36.74 11.58
CA TYR A 87 12.86 -37.58 10.51
C TYR A 87 13.54 -36.75 9.42
N GLU A 88 14.43 -37.36 8.65
CA GLU A 88 15.11 -36.66 7.55
C GLU A 88 14.12 -36.23 6.46
N GLU A 89 13.07 -37.03 6.25
CA GLU A 89 11.96 -36.73 5.35
C GLU A 89 11.18 -35.47 5.78
N ASP A 90 10.99 -35.26 7.09
CA ASP A 90 10.37 -34.02 7.61
C ASP A 90 11.21 -32.80 7.21
N MET A 91 12.53 -32.91 7.37
CA MET A 91 13.46 -31.83 7.06
C MET A 91 13.57 -31.57 5.55
N ALA A 92 13.49 -32.62 4.73
CA ALA A 92 13.42 -32.49 3.28
C ALA A 92 12.13 -31.78 2.83
N GLU A 93 11.00 -32.12 3.44
CA GLU A 93 9.70 -31.50 3.16
C GLU A 93 9.68 -30.02 3.56
N VAL A 94 10.24 -29.67 4.74
CA VAL A 94 10.40 -28.27 5.17
C VAL A 94 11.26 -27.46 4.18
N LYS A 95 12.36 -28.02 3.68
CA LYS A 95 13.21 -27.35 2.67
C LYS A 95 12.44 -27.08 1.38
N ALA A 96 11.69 -28.06 0.89
CA ALA A 96 10.86 -27.91 -0.31
C ALA A 96 9.77 -26.83 -0.13
N ILE A 97 9.12 -26.78 1.04
CA ILE A 97 8.15 -25.73 1.38
C ILE A 97 8.83 -24.35 1.38
N MET A 98 10.04 -24.24 1.91
CA MET A 98 10.78 -22.97 1.94
C MET A 98 11.15 -22.48 0.53
N ASP A 99 11.52 -23.40 -0.37
CA ASP A 99 11.75 -23.08 -1.78
C ASP A 99 10.48 -22.56 -2.46
N GLU A 100 9.31 -23.12 -2.11
CA GLU A 100 8.02 -22.65 -2.62
C GLU A 100 7.69 -21.24 -2.11
N VAL A 101 7.94 -20.94 -0.83
CA VAL A 101 7.81 -19.59 -0.26
C VAL A 101 8.69 -18.61 -1.04
N TRP A 102 9.96 -18.94 -1.25
CA TRP A 102 10.91 -18.08 -1.95
C TRP A 102 10.50 -17.81 -3.40
N ARG A 103 10.05 -18.85 -4.11
CA ARG A 103 9.53 -18.72 -5.48
C ARG A 103 8.31 -17.81 -5.55
N THR A 104 7.38 -17.99 -4.62
CA THR A 104 6.13 -17.23 -4.57
C THR A 104 6.40 -15.76 -4.23
N GLN A 105 7.29 -15.50 -3.27
CA GLN A 105 7.72 -14.15 -2.90
C GLN A 105 8.42 -13.43 -4.06
N LYS A 106 9.33 -14.11 -4.77
CA LYS A 106 9.98 -13.55 -5.97
C LYS A 106 8.96 -13.19 -7.05
N ALA A 107 7.96 -14.04 -7.27
CA ALA A 107 6.90 -13.77 -8.25
C ALA A 107 6.05 -12.55 -7.85
N MET A 108 5.76 -12.39 -6.55
CA MET A 108 5.06 -11.22 -6.02
C MET A 108 5.86 -9.93 -6.23
N LEU A 109 7.15 -9.93 -5.88
CA LEU A 109 8.02 -8.75 -6.02
C LEU A 109 8.16 -8.28 -7.48
N LYS A 110 8.15 -9.21 -8.45
CA LYS A 110 8.15 -8.87 -9.88
C LYS A 110 6.88 -8.16 -10.34
N LYS A 111 5.75 -8.38 -9.66
CA LYS A 111 4.45 -7.78 -9.99
C LYS A 111 4.20 -6.46 -9.26
N GLN A 112 5.08 -6.07 -8.36
CA GLN A 112 4.95 -4.80 -7.66
C GLN A 112 5.00 -3.65 -8.67
N PRO A 113 4.08 -2.67 -8.61
CA PRO A 113 4.18 -1.47 -9.43
C PRO A 113 5.47 -0.75 -9.05
N LEU A 114 6.52 -0.96 -9.84
CA LEU A 114 7.77 -0.25 -9.73
C LEU A 114 7.49 1.21 -10.06
N ILE A 115 7.43 2.06 -9.04
CA ILE A 115 7.63 3.50 -9.22
C ILE A 115 9.04 3.64 -9.78
N HIS A 116 9.18 3.70 -11.09
CA HIS A 116 10.43 4.08 -11.72
C HIS A 116 10.62 5.56 -11.41
N ASN A 117 11.41 5.86 -10.38
CA ASN A 117 11.99 7.19 -10.26
C ASN A 117 12.97 7.32 -11.43
N LYS A 118 12.56 8.10 -12.45
CA LYS A 118 13.47 8.61 -13.47
C LYS A 118 14.39 9.67 -12.87
#